data_AF-A0A4W5KTD7-F1
#
_entry.id   AF-A0A4W5KTD7-F1
#
_cell.length_a   1.000
_cell.length_b   1.000
_cell.length_c   1.000
_cell.angle_alpha   90.00
_cell.angle_beta   90.00
_cell.angle_gamma   90.00
#
_symmetry.space_group_name_H-M   'P 1'
#
loop_
_entity.id
_entity.type
_entity.pdbx_description
1 polymer ?
#
loop_
_entity_poly.entity_id
_entity_poly.type
_entity_poly.pdbx_seq_one_letter_code
_entity_poly.pdbx_strand_id
1 'polypeptide(L)'
;MSDNLSLSLSLSLSLSLSLSLSLSLSLSLRYLQGNRISVLPRGVFCSRPLSSILDLSNNQITTIEEAICDNLFNLTEIDLSSNPFVCDCKLFRLVSWLQERGVRVRHPENMLCVQPPDLRHQPLLNVSLLTCGLNYAACLEDSDHSGGGSELVIFSSSTPGNFSREECNSVCYGASQRYGGLGARRECLCSTNYEPNRISEAQCSAACTKPHVMKECGWTLAHDVFVVDFAASLPPFPPVSVHSSAHLSILSSVTPVTLSWDFGDLSPRVNATETVDMTMRHKYAVPGHYPVSVTAWAGPKEVCARREVRVTLPPRLELHCPPLTVANQSLAVRLVSWGGEGVAVDWRITKDGQEAARGQNTDTHTHTHTT
;
A
#
# COMPACT_ATOMS: atom_id res chain seq x y z
N MET A 1 -60.01 -12.37 -8.90
CA MET A 1 -60.18 -12.57 -7.45
C MET A 1 -59.10 -13.56 -7.06
N SER A 2 -57.97 -13.04 -6.61
CA SER A 2 -56.81 -13.84 -6.20
C SER A 2 -56.70 -13.61 -4.70
N ASP A 3 -57.09 -14.61 -3.92
CA ASP A 3 -57.20 -14.51 -2.48
C ASP A 3 -55.84 -14.20 -1.84
N ASN A 4 -55.73 -12.99 -1.29
CA ASN A 4 -54.66 -12.60 -0.37
C ASN A 4 -54.87 -13.35 0.95
N LEU A 5 -54.29 -14.55 1.07
CA LEU A 5 -54.23 -15.26 2.33
C LEU A 5 -53.17 -14.60 3.22
N SER A 6 -53.55 -13.55 3.95
CA SER A 6 -52.76 -12.98 5.04
C SER A 6 -52.78 -13.95 6.22
N LEU A 7 -51.81 -14.85 6.29
CA LEU A 7 -51.60 -15.66 7.49
C LEU A 7 -50.88 -14.79 8.53
N SER A 8 -51.67 -14.00 9.28
CA SER A 8 -51.30 -13.48 10.60
C SER A 8 -51.21 -14.67 11.58
N LEU A 9 -50.21 -15.53 11.37
CA LEU A 9 -49.89 -16.62 12.28
C LEU A 9 -49.09 -16.01 13.43
N SER A 10 -49.80 -15.61 14.49
CA SER A 10 -49.22 -15.30 15.80
C SER A 10 -48.66 -16.57 16.46
N LEU A 11 -47.68 -17.21 15.82
CA LEU A 11 -46.91 -18.27 16.45
C LEU A 11 -45.66 -17.63 17.03
N SER A 12 -45.66 -17.49 18.35
CA SER A 12 -44.43 -17.56 19.14
C SER A 12 -43.82 -18.96 18.95
N LEU A 13 -43.25 -19.22 17.78
CA LEU A 13 -42.33 -20.34 17.58
C LEU A 13 -40.93 -19.78 17.64
N SER A 14 -40.28 -19.98 18.78
CA SER A 14 -38.85 -20.28 18.76
C SER A 14 -38.65 -21.35 17.69
N LEU A 15 -37.95 -21.01 16.60
CA LEU A 15 -37.49 -21.96 15.58
C LEU A 15 -36.37 -22.85 16.18
N SER A 16 -36.75 -23.59 17.20
CA SER A 16 -36.03 -24.71 17.78
C SER A 16 -36.98 -25.88 17.71
N LEU A 17 -37.00 -26.58 16.58
CA LEU A 17 -36.96 -28.04 16.51
C LEU A 17 -37.11 -28.49 15.05
N SER A 18 -36.11 -29.25 14.61
CA SER A 18 -36.15 -30.44 13.76
C SER A 18 -37.10 -30.51 12.54
N LEU A 19 -36.47 -30.87 11.42
CA LEU A 19 -37.05 -31.54 10.25
C LEU A 19 -38.32 -32.36 10.57
N SER A 20 -39.49 -31.86 10.17
CA SER A 20 -40.61 -32.69 9.66
C SER A 20 -41.88 -31.84 9.52
N LEU A 21 -42.11 -31.20 8.38
CA LEU A 21 -43.46 -30.85 7.90
C LEU A 21 -43.36 -30.51 6.41
N SER A 22 -43.10 -31.57 5.66
CA SER A 22 -43.02 -31.58 4.21
C SER A 22 -44.44 -31.53 3.62
N LEU A 23 -44.64 -30.60 2.67
CA LEU A 23 -45.72 -30.49 1.66
C LEU A 23 -46.91 -29.52 1.83
N SER A 24 -47.18 -28.86 2.98
CA SER A 24 -48.27 -27.84 3.05
C SER A 24 -47.84 -26.36 3.11
N LEU A 25 -46.53 -26.06 3.25
CA LEU A 25 -46.01 -24.68 3.45
C LEU A 25 -45.53 -23.95 2.17
N SER A 26 -45.87 -24.42 0.96
CA SER A 26 -45.25 -23.90 -0.28
C SER A 26 -45.64 -22.45 -0.65
N LEU A 27 -46.76 -21.94 -0.13
CA LEU A 27 -47.18 -20.55 -0.25
C LEU A 27 -46.74 -19.68 0.95
N SER A 28 -46.48 -20.29 2.11
CA SER A 28 -46.33 -19.59 3.39
C SER A 28 -44.96 -18.96 3.65
N LEU A 29 -43.91 -19.28 2.89
CA LEU A 29 -42.55 -18.75 3.14
C LEU A 29 -42.20 -17.47 2.37
N ARG A 30 -43.09 -16.97 1.50
CA ARG A 30 -42.85 -15.74 0.72
C ARG A 30 -43.21 -14.47 1.49
N TYR A 31 -44.21 -14.57 2.34
CA TYR A 31 -44.80 -13.47 3.10
C TYR A 31 -44.70 -13.82 4.58
N LEU A 32 -43.63 -13.36 5.22
CA LEU A 32 -43.28 -13.60 6.61
C LEU A 32 -43.39 -12.32 7.45
N GLN A 33 -44.05 -11.28 6.92
CA GLN A 33 -44.21 -10.00 7.60
C GLN A 33 -45.05 -10.07 8.87
N GLY A 34 -44.77 -9.17 9.81
CA GLY A 34 -45.54 -9.04 11.06
C GLY A 34 -45.34 -10.17 12.05
N ASN A 35 -44.26 -10.95 11.90
CA ASN A 35 -43.89 -12.01 12.83
C ASN A 35 -42.86 -11.51 13.88
N ARG A 36 -42.28 -12.43 14.65
CA ARG A 36 -41.22 -12.13 15.64
C ARG A 36 -39.90 -12.79 15.27
N ILE A 37 -39.61 -12.85 13.97
CA ILE A 37 -38.39 -13.49 13.46
C ILE A 37 -37.20 -12.61 13.83
N SER A 38 -36.23 -13.16 14.56
CA SER A 38 -34.97 -12.49 14.90
C SER A 38 -33.76 -13.07 14.19
N VAL A 39 -33.79 -14.37 13.89
CA VAL A 39 -32.72 -15.11 13.20
C VAL A 39 -33.32 -15.98 12.12
N LEU A 40 -32.72 -15.93 10.93
CA LEU A 40 -33.06 -16.81 9.81
C LEU A 40 -32.11 -18.02 9.82
N PRO A 41 -32.61 -19.27 9.90
CA PRO A 41 -31.74 -20.44 9.92
C PRO A 41 -31.06 -20.67 8.57
N ARG A 42 -29.83 -21.21 8.62
CA ARG A 42 -29.07 -21.56 7.42
C ARG A 42 -29.84 -22.59 6.59
N GLY A 43 -29.89 -22.33 5.30
CA GLY A 43 -30.53 -23.20 4.32
C GLY A 43 -32.05 -23.26 4.34
N VAL A 44 -32.72 -22.33 5.03
CA VAL A 44 -34.18 -22.18 4.96
C VAL A 44 -34.67 -21.92 3.52
N PHE A 45 -33.77 -21.41 2.66
CA PHE A 45 -34.02 -21.12 1.24
C PHE A 45 -33.28 -22.07 0.26
N CYS A 46 -32.51 -23.06 0.72
CA CYS A 46 -31.67 -23.93 -0.13
C CYS A 46 -32.43 -24.82 -1.13
N SER A 47 -33.73 -25.04 -0.95
CA SER A 47 -34.39 -26.22 -1.52
C SER A 47 -35.26 -26.00 -2.75
N ARG A 48 -35.50 -24.76 -3.26
CA ARG A 48 -36.43 -24.59 -4.39
C ARG A 48 -36.11 -23.46 -5.38
N PRO A 49 -36.19 -23.74 -6.70
CA PRO A 49 -36.14 -22.72 -7.74
C PRO A 49 -37.55 -22.17 -7.98
N LEU A 50 -37.92 -21.09 -7.29
CA LEU A 50 -39.16 -20.37 -7.59
C LEU A 50 -38.86 -18.87 -7.55
N SER A 51 -39.31 -18.14 -8.57
CA SER A 51 -39.36 -16.68 -8.55
C SER A 51 -40.21 -16.25 -7.36
N SER A 52 -39.64 -15.55 -6.38
CA SER A 52 -40.46 -15.10 -5.25
C SER A 52 -39.89 -13.91 -4.53
N ILE A 53 -40.63 -12.81 -4.67
CA ILE A 53 -40.80 -11.77 -3.67
C ILE A 53 -40.70 -12.36 -2.26
N LEU A 54 -39.84 -11.79 -1.41
CA LEU A 54 -39.69 -12.14 0.00
C LEU A 54 -40.04 -10.93 0.87
N ASP A 55 -41.10 -11.03 1.65
CA ASP A 55 -41.51 -9.99 2.59
C ASP A 55 -41.21 -10.44 4.02
N LEU A 56 -40.26 -9.77 4.65
CA LEU A 56 -39.83 -9.95 6.04
C LEU A 56 -40.08 -8.67 6.87
N SER A 57 -40.90 -7.75 6.36
CA SER A 57 -41.18 -6.49 7.04
C SER A 57 -41.82 -6.69 8.42
N ASN A 58 -41.67 -5.73 9.32
CA ASN A 58 -42.27 -5.75 10.67
C ASN A 58 -41.91 -7.02 11.47
N ASN A 59 -40.62 -7.37 11.50
CA ASN A 59 -40.07 -8.46 12.30
C ASN A 59 -39.05 -7.92 13.34
N GLN A 60 -38.24 -8.79 13.93
CA GLN A 60 -37.21 -8.45 14.92
C GLN A 60 -35.80 -8.77 14.42
N ILE A 61 -35.60 -8.70 13.09
CA ILE A 61 -34.33 -9.05 12.46
C ILE A 61 -33.31 -7.93 12.70
N THR A 62 -32.17 -8.29 13.28
CA THR A 62 -31.06 -7.36 13.50
C THR A 62 -30.00 -7.45 12.42
N THR A 63 -29.79 -8.64 11.86
CA THR A 63 -28.81 -8.92 10.78
C THR A 63 -29.25 -10.13 9.95
N ILE A 64 -28.76 -10.24 8.71
CA ILE A 64 -28.95 -11.40 7.84
C ILE A 64 -27.55 -11.88 7.42
N GLU A 65 -27.22 -13.13 7.73
CA GLU A 65 -25.90 -13.70 7.40
C GLU A 65 -25.72 -13.86 5.88
N GLU A 66 -24.50 -13.59 5.39
CA GLU A 66 -24.12 -13.74 3.98
C GLU A 66 -24.37 -15.16 3.44
N ALA A 67 -24.10 -16.19 4.24
CA ALA A 67 -24.34 -17.59 3.87
C ALA A 67 -25.82 -17.91 3.56
N ILE A 68 -26.75 -17.07 4.03
CA ILE A 68 -28.17 -17.18 3.68
C ILE A 68 -28.41 -16.57 2.30
N CYS A 69 -27.71 -15.49 1.97
CA CYS A 69 -27.78 -14.78 0.69
C CYS A 69 -27.29 -15.65 -0.47
N ASP A 70 -26.28 -16.49 -0.23
CA ASP A 70 -25.82 -17.48 -1.21
C ASP A 70 -26.95 -18.37 -1.69
N ASN A 71 -27.94 -18.67 -0.84
CA ASN A 71 -29.05 -19.56 -1.18
C ASN A 71 -30.26 -18.85 -1.82
N LEU A 72 -30.17 -17.54 -2.06
CA LEU A 72 -31.24 -16.69 -2.62
C LEU A 72 -31.08 -16.44 -4.12
N PHE A 73 -30.65 -17.45 -4.89
CA PHE A 73 -30.23 -17.30 -6.30
C PHE A 73 -31.29 -16.71 -7.26
N ASN A 74 -32.59 -16.82 -6.95
CA ASN A 74 -33.71 -16.37 -7.80
C ASN A 74 -34.55 -15.24 -7.18
N LEU A 75 -34.02 -14.54 -6.17
CA LEU A 75 -34.73 -13.44 -5.51
C LEU A 75 -34.80 -12.22 -6.45
N THR A 76 -36.01 -11.73 -6.74
CA THR A 76 -36.23 -10.54 -7.58
C THR A 76 -36.64 -9.32 -6.78
N GLU A 77 -37.22 -9.53 -5.60
CA GLU A 77 -37.76 -8.48 -4.77
C GLU A 77 -37.73 -8.85 -3.29
N ILE A 78 -37.41 -7.87 -2.43
CA ILE A 78 -37.39 -8.05 -0.98
C ILE A 78 -38.00 -6.85 -0.25
N ASP A 79 -38.71 -7.11 0.85
CA ASP A 79 -39.11 -6.11 1.83
C ASP A 79 -38.53 -6.46 3.21
N LEU A 80 -37.78 -5.52 3.77
CA LEU A 80 -37.11 -5.62 5.06
C LEU A 80 -37.53 -4.49 6.02
N SER A 81 -38.50 -3.67 5.62
CA SER A 81 -38.90 -2.47 6.35
C SER A 81 -39.33 -2.78 7.79
N SER A 82 -39.17 -1.80 8.68
CA SER A 82 -39.59 -1.91 10.08
C SER A 82 -38.94 -3.09 10.85
N ASN A 83 -37.65 -3.33 10.62
CA ASN A 83 -36.83 -4.25 11.41
C ASN A 83 -35.74 -3.47 12.19
N PRO A 84 -35.34 -3.93 13.38
CA PRO A 84 -34.37 -3.23 14.24
C PRO A 84 -32.92 -3.50 13.82
N PHE A 85 -32.53 -3.05 12.63
CA PHE A 85 -31.23 -3.37 12.06
C PHE A 85 -30.04 -2.82 12.86
N VAL A 86 -29.04 -3.68 13.04
CA VAL A 86 -27.70 -3.30 13.47
C VAL A 86 -26.87 -3.12 12.21
N CYS A 87 -26.62 -1.88 11.82
CA CYS A 87 -25.86 -1.51 10.64
C CYS A 87 -24.37 -1.66 10.89
N ASP A 88 -23.97 -2.92 10.97
CA ASP A 88 -22.59 -3.39 11.06
C ASP A 88 -22.10 -3.92 9.70
N CYS A 89 -20.89 -4.49 9.71
CA CYS A 89 -20.26 -5.02 8.51
C CYS A 89 -20.99 -6.21 7.91
N LYS A 90 -21.66 -7.00 8.75
CA LYS A 90 -22.41 -8.18 8.31
C LYS A 90 -23.61 -7.72 7.50
N LEU A 91 -24.29 -6.67 7.97
CA LEU A 91 -25.43 -6.09 7.27
C LEU A 91 -25.02 -5.37 5.97
N PHE A 92 -23.85 -4.72 5.92
CA PHE A 92 -23.35 -4.14 4.68
C PHE A 92 -23.21 -5.18 3.55
N ARG A 93 -22.76 -6.40 3.86
CA ARG A 93 -22.66 -7.47 2.84
C ARG A 93 -24.01 -7.81 2.22
N LEU A 94 -25.08 -7.84 3.02
CA LEU A 94 -26.45 -7.97 2.51
C LEU A 94 -26.79 -6.82 1.54
N VAL A 95 -26.48 -5.57 1.92
CA VAL A 95 -26.73 -4.40 1.07
C VAL A 95 -25.98 -4.49 -0.25
N SER A 96 -24.69 -4.82 -0.22
CA SER A 96 -23.87 -5.03 -1.42
C SER A 96 -24.46 -6.13 -2.30
N TRP A 97 -24.82 -7.27 -1.72
CA TRP A 97 -25.42 -8.39 -2.45
C TRP A 97 -26.74 -8.01 -3.12
N LEU A 98 -27.63 -7.30 -2.43
CA LEU A 98 -28.91 -6.82 -3.00
C LEU A 98 -28.69 -5.90 -4.20
N GLN A 99 -27.71 -4.99 -4.11
CA GLN A 99 -27.36 -4.06 -5.17
C GLN A 99 -26.71 -4.76 -6.37
N GLU A 100 -25.73 -5.64 -6.13
CA GLU A 100 -25.02 -6.41 -7.17
C GLU A 100 -25.96 -7.32 -7.96
N ARG A 101 -26.92 -7.95 -7.28
CA ARG A 101 -27.92 -8.83 -7.90
C ARG A 101 -29.09 -8.06 -8.52
N GLY A 102 -29.17 -6.76 -8.34
CA GLY A 102 -30.27 -5.93 -8.84
C GLY A 102 -31.63 -6.30 -8.24
N VAL A 103 -31.64 -6.78 -6.98
CA VAL A 103 -32.88 -7.14 -6.29
C VAL A 103 -33.68 -5.87 -6.00
N ARG A 104 -34.97 -5.86 -6.35
CA ARG A 104 -35.82 -4.69 -6.07
C ARG A 104 -36.18 -4.62 -4.59
N VAL A 105 -35.78 -3.55 -3.93
CA VAL A 105 -36.05 -3.31 -2.51
C VAL A 105 -37.36 -2.53 -2.34
N ARG A 106 -38.33 -3.06 -1.59
CA ARG A 106 -39.59 -2.36 -1.23
C ARG A 106 -39.42 -1.48 -0.01
N HIS A 107 -40.07 -0.33 0.01
CA HIS A 107 -40.07 0.59 1.15
C HIS A 107 -38.67 0.89 1.73
N PRO A 108 -37.67 1.22 0.89
CA PRO A 108 -36.30 1.47 1.35
C PRO A 108 -36.22 2.60 2.39
N GLU A 109 -37.15 3.55 2.37
CA GLU A 109 -37.28 4.65 3.33
C GLU A 109 -37.54 4.17 4.77
N ASN A 110 -38.08 2.96 4.94
CA ASN A 110 -38.41 2.36 6.24
C ASN A 110 -37.40 1.27 6.64
N MET A 111 -36.31 1.13 5.91
CA MET A 111 -35.17 0.29 6.29
C MET A 111 -34.14 1.17 6.99
N LEU A 112 -34.31 1.35 8.29
CA LEU A 112 -33.48 2.26 9.08
C LEU A 112 -32.59 1.49 10.06
N CYS A 113 -31.39 2.00 10.27
CA CYS A 113 -30.47 1.53 11.29
C CYS A 113 -30.96 1.92 12.69
N VAL A 114 -30.94 0.99 13.64
CA VAL A 114 -31.19 1.26 15.07
C VAL A 114 -29.87 1.34 15.85
N GLN A 115 -28.85 0.62 15.37
CA GLN A 115 -27.48 0.62 15.90
C GLN A 115 -26.49 0.63 14.73
N PRO A 116 -25.23 1.05 14.92
CA PRO A 116 -24.68 1.75 16.09
C PRO A 116 -25.29 3.16 16.28
N PRO A 117 -25.06 3.84 17.42
CA PRO A 117 -25.63 5.16 17.71
C PRO A 117 -25.36 6.20 16.62
N ASP A 118 -24.17 6.18 16.02
CA ASP A 118 -23.74 7.12 14.97
C ASP A 118 -24.54 6.97 13.66
N LEU A 119 -25.07 5.77 13.41
CA LEU A 119 -25.87 5.47 12.22
C LEU A 119 -27.35 5.39 12.54
N ARG A 120 -27.78 5.69 13.77
CA ARG A 120 -29.18 5.57 14.16
C ARG A 120 -30.07 6.45 13.28
N HIS A 121 -31.17 5.87 12.79
CA HIS A 121 -32.11 6.47 11.85
C HIS A 121 -31.54 6.76 10.44
N GLN A 122 -30.33 6.30 10.13
CA GLN A 122 -29.82 6.36 8.75
C GLN A 122 -30.44 5.26 7.88
N PRO A 123 -30.65 5.51 6.57
CA PRO A 123 -31.10 4.49 5.64
C PRO A 123 -30.08 3.35 5.51
N LEU A 124 -30.57 2.12 5.60
CA LEU A 124 -29.79 0.89 5.51
C LEU A 124 -29.03 0.79 4.17
N LEU A 125 -29.64 1.26 3.08
CA LEU A 125 -29.00 1.25 1.75
C LEU A 125 -27.85 2.26 1.60
N ASN A 126 -27.69 3.19 2.55
CA ASN A 126 -26.63 4.20 2.54
C ASN A 126 -25.43 3.80 3.41
N VAL A 127 -25.46 2.60 4.00
CA VAL A 127 -24.33 2.02 4.72
C VAL A 127 -23.23 1.70 3.70
N SER A 128 -22.00 2.09 4.00
CA SER A 128 -20.83 1.95 3.12
C SER A 128 -19.77 1.02 3.69
N LEU A 129 -18.79 0.63 2.88
CA LEU A 129 -17.63 -0.13 3.37
C LEU A 129 -16.86 0.65 4.46
N LEU A 130 -16.93 1.98 4.47
CA LEU A 130 -16.33 2.83 5.52
C LEU A 130 -17.04 2.69 6.88
N THR A 131 -18.31 2.25 6.89
CA THR A 131 -19.07 1.96 8.12
C THR A 131 -18.89 0.51 8.59
N CYS A 132 -18.17 -0.31 7.84
CA CYS A 132 -17.76 -1.65 8.26
C CYS A 132 -16.48 -1.56 9.09
N GLY A 133 -16.54 -1.96 10.36
CA GLY A 133 -15.37 -2.49 11.07
C GLY A 133 -14.61 -3.49 10.18
N LEU A 134 -13.33 -3.24 9.98
CA LEU A 134 -12.53 -4.00 9.05
C LEU A 134 -12.22 -5.37 9.63
N ASN A 135 -12.65 -6.43 8.94
CA ASN A 135 -12.26 -7.80 9.28
C ASN A 135 -10.90 -8.14 8.68
N TYR A 136 -9.96 -7.19 8.68
CA TYR A 136 -8.59 -7.45 8.23
C TYR A 136 -7.69 -7.61 9.45
N ALA A 137 -6.97 -8.71 9.48
CA ALA A 137 -5.96 -8.97 10.47
C ALA A 137 -4.68 -9.46 9.79
N ALA A 138 -3.55 -9.27 10.44
CA ALA A 138 -2.26 -9.75 10.01
C ALA A 138 -1.39 -10.16 11.18
N CYS A 139 -0.33 -10.88 10.86
CA CYS A 139 0.66 -11.31 11.81
C CYS A 139 1.99 -10.72 11.38
N LEU A 140 2.50 -9.81 12.20
CA LEU A 140 3.78 -9.19 11.99
C LEU A 140 4.83 -9.98 12.77
N GLU A 141 5.86 -10.47 12.10
CA GLU A 141 6.98 -11.12 12.77
C GLU A 141 7.86 -10.06 13.43
N ASP A 142 8.02 -10.16 14.75
CA ASP A 142 8.89 -9.25 15.49
C ASP A 142 10.35 -9.67 15.28
N SER A 143 11.11 -8.86 14.57
CA SER A 143 12.52 -9.15 14.26
C SER A 143 13.48 -8.79 15.40
N ASP A 144 13.01 -8.05 16.41
CA ASP A 144 13.83 -7.52 17.51
C ASP A 144 13.77 -8.34 18.81
N HIS A 145 12.98 -9.41 18.85
CA HIS A 145 12.86 -10.27 20.04
C HIS A 145 13.31 -11.70 19.75
N SER A 146 14.37 -12.14 20.45
CA SER A 146 14.94 -13.49 20.46
C SER A 146 13.98 -14.59 21.00
N GLY A 147 12.67 -14.33 20.98
CA GLY A 147 11.58 -15.18 21.45
C GLY A 147 10.45 -15.40 20.44
N GLY A 148 10.65 -15.10 19.14
CA GLY A 148 9.82 -15.61 18.04
C GLY A 148 8.31 -15.38 18.17
N GLY A 149 7.89 -14.25 18.75
CA GLY A 149 6.48 -13.89 18.89
C GLY A 149 5.98 -13.13 17.67
N SER A 150 4.92 -13.60 17.03
CA SER A 150 4.20 -12.83 16.01
C SER A 150 3.21 -11.89 16.68
N GLU A 151 3.29 -10.58 16.39
CA GLU A 151 2.29 -9.61 16.83
C GLU A 151 1.07 -9.68 15.92
N LEU A 152 -0.11 -9.90 16.49
CA LEU A 152 -1.37 -9.77 15.76
C LEU A 152 -1.66 -8.28 15.54
N VAL A 153 -1.92 -7.88 14.30
CA VAL A 153 -2.32 -6.52 13.90
C VAL A 153 -3.74 -6.57 13.39
N ILE A 154 -4.63 -5.79 13.99
CA ILE A 154 -6.02 -5.62 13.54
C ILE A 154 -6.11 -4.28 12.83
N PHE A 155 -6.57 -4.28 11.58
CA PHE A 155 -6.65 -3.06 10.79
C PHE A 155 -7.90 -2.25 11.16
N SER A 156 -7.73 -0.94 11.37
CA SER A 156 -8.80 -0.02 11.75
C SER A 156 -9.24 0.89 10.60
N SER A 157 -8.45 0.98 9.53
CA SER A 157 -8.80 1.75 8.32
C SER A 157 -8.41 1.01 7.04
N SER A 158 -9.18 1.23 5.97
CA SER A 158 -8.97 0.68 4.64
C SER A 158 -9.29 1.73 3.59
N THR A 159 -8.29 2.06 2.78
CA THR A 159 -8.40 3.00 1.67
C THR A 159 -8.49 2.20 0.36
N PRO A 160 -9.63 2.22 -0.35
CA PRO A 160 -9.77 1.50 -1.61
C PRO A 160 -8.85 2.08 -2.68
N GLY A 161 -8.22 1.21 -3.46
CA GLY A 161 -7.29 1.60 -4.52
C GLY A 161 -6.38 0.43 -4.90
N ASN A 162 -5.42 0.68 -5.78
CA ASN A 162 -4.39 -0.28 -6.16
C ASN A 162 -3.03 0.27 -5.71
N PHE A 163 -2.75 0.12 -4.42
CA PHE A 163 -1.56 0.69 -3.81
C PHE A 163 -0.34 -0.24 -3.93
N SER A 164 0.85 0.35 -4.06
CA SER A 164 2.11 -0.28 -3.74
C SER A 164 2.35 -0.25 -2.22
N ARG A 165 3.36 -1.00 -1.76
CA ARG A 165 3.78 -0.98 -0.35
C ARG A 165 4.21 0.42 0.09
N GLU A 166 4.97 1.12 -0.75
CA GLU A 166 5.53 2.44 -0.48
C GLU A 166 4.45 3.54 -0.51
N GLU A 167 3.51 3.43 -1.45
CA GLU A 167 2.35 4.32 -1.52
C GLU A 167 1.47 4.15 -0.29
N CYS A 168 1.20 2.90 0.12
CA CYS A 168 0.43 2.62 1.32
C CYS A 168 1.17 3.09 2.60
N ASN A 169 2.50 2.93 2.66
CA ASN A 169 3.31 3.48 3.76
C ASN A 169 3.11 4.99 3.89
N SER A 170 3.14 5.71 2.77
CA SER A 170 2.92 7.17 2.74
C SER A 170 1.52 7.56 3.24
N VAL A 171 0.48 6.81 2.82
CA VAL A 171 -0.91 7.02 3.27
C VAL A 171 -1.05 6.76 4.77
N CYS A 172 -0.57 5.63 5.26
CA CYS A 172 -0.66 5.27 6.68
C CYS A 172 0.17 6.23 7.55
N TYR A 173 1.33 6.67 7.06
CA TYR A 173 2.16 7.67 7.73
C TYR A 173 1.43 9.02 7.85
N GLY A 174 0.83 9.50 6.77
CA GLY A 174 0.03 10.74 6.78
C GLY A 174 -1.17 10.66 7.72
N ALA A 175 -1.75 9.47 7.87
CA ALA A 175 -2.83 9.18 8.81
C ALA A 175 -2.36 8.93 10.26
N SER A 176 -1.07 9.11 10.56
CA SER A 176 -0.45 8.86 11.88
C SER A 176 -0.67 7.44 12.42
N GLN A 177 -0.69 6.46 11.53
CA GLN A 177 -0.85 5.04 11.86
C GLN A 177 0.51 4.38 12.07
N ARG A 178 0.57 3.31 12.87
CA ARG A 178 1.81 2.61 13.24
C ARG A 178 2.10 1.41 12.33
N TYR A 179 1.06 0.79 11.80
CA TYR A 179 1.14 -0.41 10.97
C TYR A 179 0.40 -0.18 9.66
N GLY A 180 0.96 -0.72 8.59
CA GLY A 180 0.40 -0.72 7.25
C GLY A 180 0.35 -2.14 6.68
N GLY A 181 -0.52 -2.37 5.71
CA GLY A 181 -0.62 -3.64 5.01
C GLY A 181 -1.48 -3.52 3.75
N LEU A 182 -1.46 -4.55 2.92
CA LEU A 182 -2.24 -4.61 1.70
C LEU A 182 -3.37 -5.64 1.85
N GLY A 183 -4.58 -5.21 1.52
CA GLY A 183 -5.75 -6.09 1.44
C GLY A 183 -5.76 -6.89 0.14
N ALA A 184 -6.67 -7.87 0.03
CA ALA A 184 -6.69 -8.85 -1.06
C ALA A 184 -6.83 -8.23 -2.47
N ARG A 185 -7.35 -7.01 -2.59
CA ARG A 185 -7.51 -6.25 -3.84
C ARG A 185 -6.49 -5.11 -3.96
N ARG A 186 -5.41 -5.14 -3.17
CA ARG A 186 -4.38 -4.09 -3.07
C ARG A 186 -4.89 -2.75 -2.53
N GLU A 187 -5.98 -2.78 -1.77
CA GLU A 187 -6.39 -1.67 -0.92
C GLU A 187 -5.38 -1.46 0.22
N CYS A 188 -5.20 -0.21 0.64
CA CYS A 188 -4.25 0.13 1.69
C CYS A 188 -4.91 0.06 3.07
N LEU A 189 -4.37 -0.78 3.94
CA LEU A 189 -4.87 -1.02 5.29
C LEU A 189 -3.95 -0.36 6.32
N CYS A 190 -4.50 0.39 7.27
CA CYS A 190 -3.71 1.07 8.30
C CYS A 190 -4.27 0.85 9.72
N SER A 191 -3.38 0.84 10.71
CA SER A 191 -3.74 0.72 12.14
C SER A 191 -2.69 1.29 13.08
N THR A 192 -3.09 1.66 14.29
CA THR A 192 -2.18 2.16 15.35
C THR A 192 -1.93 1.12 16.45
N ASN A 193 -2.84 0.15 16.64
CA ASN A 193 -2.80 -0.85 17.70
C ASN A 193 -2.69 -0.21 19.11
N TYR A 194 -3.79 0.36 19.61
CA TYR A 194 -3.79 1.08 20.90
C TYR A 194 -3.94 0.17 22.14
N GLU A 195 -4.29 -1.10 21.98
CA GLU A 195 -4.54 -2.05 23.08
C GLU A 195 -4.05 -3.47 22.72
N PRO A 196 -3.78 -4.36 23.69
CA PRO A 196 -3.35 -5.72 23.38
C PRO A 196 -4.44 -6.44 22.58
N ASN A 197 -4.14 -6.71 21.32
CA ASN A 197 -5.03 -7.38 20.36
C ASN A 197 -5.40 -8.78 20.82
N ARG A 198 -6.46 -8.89 21.60
CA ARG A 198 -7.15 -10.14 21.85
C ARG A 198 -8.39 -10.14 21.00
N ILE A 199 -8.40 -10.94 19.95
CA ILE A 199 -9.67 -11.37 19.37
C ILE A 199 -10.37 -12.12 20.50
N SER A 200 -11.55 -11.62 20.89
CA SER A 200 -12.27 -11.95 22.13
C SER A 200 -12.63 -13.44 22.31
N GLU A 201 -12.43 -14.26 21.28
CA GLU A 201 -12.54 -15.71 21.35
C GLU A 201 -11.15 -16.34 21.48
N ALA A 202 -10.93 -17.12 22.55
CA ALA A 202 -9.66 -17.79 22.87
C ALA A 202 -9.10 -18.70 21.75
N GLN A 203 -9.90 -19.01 20.72
CA GLN A 203 -9.48 -19.75 19.54
C GLN A 203 -8.81 -18.84 18.50
N CYS A 204 -9.31 -17.62 18.30
CA CYS A 204 -8.81 -16.71 17.27
C CYS A 204 -7.50 -16.00 17.67
N SER A 205 -7.12 -16.00 18.95
CA SER A 205 -5.79 -15.54 19.38
C SER A 205 -4.64 -16.41 18.84
N ALA A 206 -4.92 -17.64 18.37
CA ALA A 206 -3.93 -18.50 17.73
C ALA A 206 -3.77 -18.25 16.22
N ALA A 207 -4.44 -17.24 15.66
CA ALA A 207 -4.51 -17.03 14.22
C ALA A 207 -3.14 -16.83 13.55
N CYS A 208 -2.15 -16.30 14.26
CA CYS A 208 -0.77 -16.18 13.75
C CYS A 208 -0.01 -17.51 13.69
N THR A 209 -0.38 -18.50 14.50
CA THR A 209 0.18 -19.84 14.45
C THR A 209 -0.59 -20.79 13.50
N LYS A 210 -1.86 -20.47 13.22
CA LYS A 210 -2.77 -21.32 12.43
C LYS A 210 -3.60 -20.48 11.45
N PRO A 211 -3.18 -20.33 10.19
CA PRO A 211 -3.85 -19.46 9.21
C PRO A 211 -5.31 -19.82 8.91
N HIS A 212 -5.68 -21.09 9.06
CA HIS A 212 -7.05 -21.57 8.86
C HIS A 212 -8.04 -21.03 9.90
N VAL A 213 -7.56 -20.76 11.12
CA VAL A 213 -8.38 -20.20 12.21
C VAL A 213 -8.87 -18.80 11.87
N MET A 214 -8.07 -18.00 11.15
CA MET A 214 -8.47 -16.66 10.70
C MET A 214 -9.74 -16.71 9.83
N LYS A 215 -9.83 -17.69 8.93
CA LYS A 215 -11.00 -17.91 8.06
C LYS A 215 -12.22 -18.41 8.84
N GLU A 216 -12.03 -19.32 9.79
CA GLU A 216 -13.12 -19.82 10.66
C GLU A 216 -13.69 -18.69 11.53
N CYS A 217 -12.85 -17.76 11.98
CA CYS A 217 -13.24 -16.59 12.75
C CYS A 217 -13.82 -15.43 11.90
N GLY A 218 -13.96 -15.60 10.57
CA GLY A 218 -14.51 -14.58 9.68
C GLY A 218 -13.60 -13.39 9.40
N TRP A 219 -12.28 -13.55 9.62
CA TRP A 219 -11.24 -12.56 9.33
C TRP A 219 -10.52 -12.87 8.02
N THR A 220 -10.18 -11.80 7.30
CA THR A 220 -9.36 -11.84 6.08
C THR A 220 -7.91 -11.51 6.46
N LEU A 221 -6.98 -12.35 6.00
CA LEU A 221 -5.56 -12.11 6.22
C LEU A 221 -5.05 -11.03 5.26
N ALA A 222 -4.51 -9.94 5.80
CA ALA A 222 -3.77 -8.97 5.00
C ALA A 222 -2.38 -9.52 4.66
N HIS A 223 -1.85 -9.10 3.51
CA HIS A 223 -0.51 -9.44 3.07
C HIS A 223 0.39 -8.19 3.07
N ASP A 224 1.69 -8.39 2.89
CA ASP A 224 2.69 -7.32 2.88
C ASP A 224 2.52 -6.33 4.04
N VAL A 225 2.51 -6.88 5.27
CA VAL A 225 2.30 -6.11 6.49
C VAL A 225 3.63 -5.57 6.99
N PHE A 226 3.65 -4.30 7.39
CA PHE A 226 4.87 -3.60 7.77
C PHE A 226 4.62 -2.58 8.88
N VAL A 227 5.69 -2.25 9.60
CA VAL A 227 5.74 -1.10 10.49
C VAL A 227 5.87 0.15 9.64
N VAL A 228 5.00 1.13 9.87
CA VAL A 228 5.04 2.42 9.18
C VAL A 228 6.26 3.18 9.67
N ASP A 229 7.17 3.47 8.75
CA ASP A 229 8.40 4.18 9.03
C ASP A 229 8.61 5.35 8.08
N PHE A 230 9.45 6.29 8.52
CA PHE A 230 9.98 7.34 7.68
C PHE A 230 11.49 7.21 7.67
N ALA A 231 12.03 6.80 6.53
CA ALA A 231 13.44 6.63 6.29
C ALA A 231 13.83 7.40 5.03
N ALA A 232 15.01 8.02 5.07
CA ALA A 232 15.59 8.71 3.95
C ALA A 232 17.07 8.34 3.81
N SER A 233 17.54 8.13 2.58
CA SER A 233 18.93 7.75 2.31
C SER A 233 19.47 8.38 1.04
N LEU A 234 20.77 8.63 1.03
CA LEU A 234 21.51 9.10 -0.15
C LEU A 234 22.20 7.89 -0.82
N PRO A 235 21.84 7.54 -2.06
CA PRO A 235 22.53 6.50 -2.82
C PRO A 235 23.98 6.92 -3.16
N PRO A 236 24.86 5.98 -3.50
CA PRO A 236 26.22 6.29 -3.93
C PRO A 236 26.22 7.18 -5.19
N PHE A 237 27.05 8.24 -5.17
CA PHE A 237 27.21 9.16 -6.30
C PHE A 237 28.48 8.80 -7.10
N PRO A 238 28.42 8.79 -8.44
CA PRO A 238 29.63 8.72 -9.25
C PRO A 238 30.49 10.00 -9.06
N PRO A 239 31.80 9.94 -9.33
CA PRO A 239 32.64 11.14 -9.33
C PRO A 239 32.12 12.20 -10.31
N VAL A 240 32.05 13.45 -9.86
CA VAL A 240 31.49 14.57 -10.65
C VAL A 240 32.62 15.48 -11.12
N SER A 241 32.61 15.87 -12.39
CA SER A 241 33.55 16.88 -12.90
C SER A 241 33.16 18.28 -12.42
N VAL A 242 34.15 19.09 -12.02
CA VAL A 242 33.96 20.51 -11.67
C VAL A 242 33.32 21.35 -12.81
N HIS A 243 33.43 20.87 -14.05
CA HIS A 243 32.84 21.55 -15.21
C HIS A 243 31.33 21.27 -15.36
N SER A 244 30.82 20.21 -14.73
CA SER A 244 29.43 19.76 -14.79
C SER A 244 28.70 20.03 -13.47
N SER A 245 27.36 20.06 -13.52
CA SER A 245 26.55 20.08 -12.30
C SER A 245 26.37 18.65 -11.76
N ALA A 246 26.55 18.48 -10.46
CA ALA A 246 26.22 17.26 -9.74
C ALA A 246 24.70 17.09 -9.71
N HIS A 247 24.23 15.88 -10.02
CA HIS A 247 22.83 15.47 -9.86
C HIS A 247 22.73 14.61 -8.61
N LEU A 248 22.16 15.18 -7.55
CA LEU A 248 22.03 14.55 -6.24
C LEU A 248 20.60 14.09 -6.08
N SER A 249 20.37 12.82 -5.79
CA SER A 249 19.05 12.25 -5.54
C SER A 249 18.95 11.72 -4.12
N ILE A 250 17.74 11.74 -3.56
CA ILE A 250 17.41 11.14 -2.27
C ILE A 250 16.38 10.02 -2.49
N LEU A 251 16.49 8.94 -1.72
CA LEU A 251 15.45 7.91 -1.62
C LEU A 251 14.70 8.12 -0.31
N SER A 252 13.36 8.16 -0.37
CA SER A 252 12.48 8.34 0.80
C SER A 252 11.42 7.23 0.83
N SER A 253 11.11 6.71 2.02
CA SER A 253 10.02 5.73 2.21
C SER A 253 8.62 6.38 2.27
N VAL A 254 8.56 7.71 2.41
CA VAL A 254 7.32 8.50 2.48
C VAL A 254 7.35 9.62 1.45
N THR A 255 6.21 9.91 0.82
CA THR A 255 6.02 11.06 -0.07
C THR A 255 4.65 11.73 0.14
N PRO A 256 4.51 13.07 -0.01
CA PRO A 256 5.57 14.05 -0.29
C PRO A 256 6.43 14.38 0.95
N VAL A 257 7.64 14.92 0.72
CA VAL A 257 8.56 15.39 1.77
C VAL A 257 9.07 16.79 1.47
N THR A 258 9.41 17.53 2.51
CA THR A 258 10.19 18.78 2.37
C THR A 258 11.66 18.46 2.53
N LEU A 259 12.54 19.07 1.72
CA LEU A 259 13.97 18.79 1.72
C LEU A 259 14.79 20.07 1.97
N SER A 260 15.92 19.93 2.68
CA SER A 260 16.95 20.97 2.81
C SER A 260 18.32 20.36 2.55
N TRP A 261 19.00 20.89 1.54
CA TRP A 261 20.29 20.41 1.09
C TRP A 261 21.42 21.29 1.63
N ASP A 262 22.46 20.63 2.11
CA ASP A 262 23.75 21.20 2.48
C ASP A 262 24.83 20.45 1.69
N PHE A 263 25.48 21.16 0.77
CA PHE A 263 26.41 20.55 -0.18
C PHE A 263 27.83 20.38 0.38
N GLY A 264 28.10 20.84 1.61
CA GLY A 264 29.40 20.66 2.27
C GLY A 264 30.53 21.54 1.71
N ASP A 265 30.23 22.46 0.79
CA ASP A 265 31.18 23.42 0.18
C ASP A 265 31.01 24.86 0.70
N LEU A 266 30.32 25.03 1.83
CA LEU A 266 29.97 26.30 2.45
C LEU A 266 28.99 27.18 1.64
N SER A 267 28.39 26.64 0.57
CA SER A 267 27.30 27.32 -0.11
C SER A 267 26.05 27.41 0.79
N PRO A 268 25.16 28.40 0.55
CA PRO A 268 23.90 28.50 1.27
C PRO A 268 23.04 27.26 1.09
N ARG A 269 22.33 26.87 2.15
CA ARG A 269 21.39 25.75 2.11
C ARG A 269 20.26 26.03 1.12
N VAL A 270 19.84 24.99 0.41
CA VAL A 270 18.72 25.08 -0.54
C VAL A 270 17.57 24.25 -0.04
N ASN A 271 16.43 24.90 0.15
CA ASN A 271 15.18 24.26 0.56
C ASN A 271 14.32 23.98 -0.67
N ALA A 272 13.83 22.74 -0.78
CA ALA A 272 12.86 22.32 -1.79
C ALA A 272 11.55 21.94 -1.08
N THR A 273 10.51 22.73 -1.31
CA THR A 273 9.17 22.52 -0.76
C THR A 273 8.30 21.77 -1.75
N GLU A 274 7.68 20.66 -1.29
CA GLU A 274 6.67 19.90 -2.04
C GLU A 274 7.12 19.43 -3.44
N THR A 275 8.31 18.85 -3.56
CA THR A 275 8.78 18.34 -4.86
C THR A 275 8.43 16.87 -5.04
N VAL A 276 7.71 16.56 -6.13
CA VAL A 276 7.68 15.21 -6.74
C VAL A 276 9.10 14.80 -7.17
N ASP A 277 9.94 15.79 -7.49
CA ASP A 277 11.32 15.60 -7.87
C ASP A 277 12.22 15.47 -6.62
N MET A 278 12.72 14.25 -6.38
CA MET A 278 13.66 13.94 -5.31
C MET A 278 15.12 14.24 -5.71
N THR A 279 15.33 15.04 -6.76
CA THR A 279 16.65 15.37 -7.29
C THR A 279 16.97 16.86 -7.16
N MET A 280 18.25 17.15 -6.94
CA MET A 280 18.79 18.50 -6.82
C MET A 280 20.05 18.64 -7.66
N ARG A 281 20.23 19.81 -8.29
CA ARG A 281 21.43 20.12 -9.07
C ARG A 281 22.29 21.13 -8.35
N HIS A 282 23.58 20.82 -8.21
CA HIS A 282 24.56 21.74 -7.60
C HIS A 282 25.87 21.74 -8.36
N LYS A 283 26.52 22.89 -8.50
CA LYS A 283 27.81 23.01 -9.21
C LYS A 283 28.90 23.43 -8.24
N TYR A 284 29.88 22.55 -8.06
CA TYR A 284 31.04 22.78 -7.20
C TYR A 284 32.09 23.64 -7.90
N ALA A 285 32.75 24.52 -7.15
CA ALA A 285 33.76 25.44 -7.71
C ALA A 285 35.16 24.82 -7.80
N VAL A 286 35.51 23.91 -6.90
CA VAL A 286 36.87 23.32 -6.80
C VAL A 286 36.80 21.80 -6.61
N PRO A 287 37.82 21.03 -7.07
CA PRO A 287 37.89 19.60 -6.83
C PRO A 287 38.08 19.28 -5.34
N GLY A 288 37.56 18.15 -4.88
CA GLY A 288 37.63 17.74 -3.49
C GLY A 288 36.57 16.71 -3.09
N HIS A 289 36.52 16.43 -1.80
CA HIS A 289 35.56 15.53 -1.18
C HIS A 289 34.58 16.33 -0.33
N TYR A 290 33.30 16.30 -0.69
CA TYR A 290 32.28 17.14 -0.07
C TYR A 290 31.27 16.26 0.68
N PRO A 291 31.13 16.44 2.01
CA PRO A 291 30.19 15.66 2.79
C PRO A 291 28.78 16.26 2.68
N VAL A 292 28.08 15.90 1.61
CA VAL A 292 26.70 16.34 1.34
C VAL A 292 25.76 15.76 2.39
N SER A 293 24.91 16.61 2.95
CA SER A 293 23.81 16.20 3.83
C SER A 293 22.49 16.74 3.35
N VAL A 294 21.44 15.93 3.47
CA VAL A 294 20.07 16.32 3.21
C VAL A 294 19.24 16.05 4.45
N THR A 295 18.44 17.03 4.85
CA THR A 295 17.42 16.86 5.89
C THR A 295 16.06 16.77 5.20
N ALA A 296 15.33 15.71 5.50
CA ALA A 296 13.99 15.45 4.95
C ALA A 296 12.95 15.52 6.07
N TRP A 297 11.85 16.23 5.84
CA TRP A 297 10.73 16.35 6.77
C TRP A 297 9.47 15.72 6.18
N ALA A 298 8.83 14.88 6.99
CA ALA A 298 7.50 14.32 6.74
C ALA A 298 6.61 14.66 7.93
N GLY A 299 5.88 15.77 7.86
CA GLY A 299 5.14 16.32 9.00
C GLY A 299 6.08 16.72 10.13
N PRO A 300 5.90 16.21 11.37
CA PRO A 300 6.72 16.59 12.53
C PRO A 300 8.04 15.81 12.65
N LYS A 301 8.24 14.72 11.89
CA LYS A 301 9.48 13.94 11.97
C LYS A 301 10.48 14.42 10.91
N GLU A 302 11.75 14.39 11.29
CA GLU A 302 12.87 14.70 10.42
C GLU A 302 13.89 13.57 10.38
N VAL A 303 14.50 13.36 9.21
CA VAL A 303 15.57 12.40 9.01
C VAL A 303 16.71 13.11 8.27
N CYS A 304 17.94 12.90 8.74
CA CYS A 304 19.14 13.41 8.09
C CYS A 304 19.92 12.27 7.44
N ALA A 305 20.23 12.42 6.16
CA ALA A 305 21.10 11.51 5.43
C ALA A 305 22.35 12.25 4.97
N ARG A 306 23.52 11.60 5.13
CA ARG A 306 24.82 12.18 4.77
C ARG A 306 25.62 11.21 3.91
N ARG A 307 26.26 11.72 2.86
CA ARG A 307 27.14 10.95 2.00
C ARG A 307 28.17 11.87 1.33
N GLU A 308 29.36 11.33 1.11
CA GLU A 308 30.43 12.06 0.44
C GLU A 308 30.25 12.05 -1.09
N VAL A 309 30.44 13.22 -1.71
CA VAL A 309 30.53 13.40 -3.16
C VAL A 309 31.97 13.72 -3.51
N ARG A 310 32.53 12.97 -4.46
CA ARG A 310 33.86 13.23 -5.00
C ARG A 310 33.75 14.13 -6.23
N VAL A 311 34.34 15.31 -6.16
CA VAL A 311 34.43 16.26 -7.28
C VAL A 311 35.83 16.23 -7.84
N THR A 312 35.96 15.89 -9.11
CA THR A 312 37.25 15.79 -9.80
C THR A 312 37.41 16.92 -10.80
N LEU A 313 38.66 17.36 -10.95
CA LEU A 313 39.04 18.14 -12.12
C LEU A 313 39.50 17.14 -13.18
N PRO A 314 38.73 16.93 -14.27
CA PRO A 314 39.21 16.05 -15.33
C PRO A 314 40.55 16.57 -15.87
N PRO A 315 41.51 15.69 -16.14
CA PRO A 315 42.81 16.09 -16.64
C PRO A 315 42.65 16.77 -18.00
N ARG A 316 43.22 17.97 -18.13
CA ARG A 316 43.41 18.58 -19.45
C ARG A 316 44.74 18.07 -20.01
N LEU A 317 44.66 17.23 -21.03
CA LEU A 317 45.82 16.69 -21.72
C LEU A 317 46.21 17.58 -22.89
N GLU A 318 47.49 17.93 -22.98
CA GLU A 318 48.06 18.66 -24.10
C GLU A 318 49.26 17.91 -24.68
N LEU A 319 49.32 17.86 -26.01
CA LEU A 319 50.44 17.27 -26.74
C LEU A 319 51.42 18.37 -27.13
N HIS A 320 52.62 18.33 -26.57
CA HIS A 320 53.71 19.24 -26.91
C HIS A 320 54.64 18.55 -27.90
N CYS A 321 54.61 19.04 -29.13
CA CYS A 321 55.50 18.60 -30.21
C CYS A 321 56.71 19.54 -30.32
N PRO A 322 57.88 19.03 -30.74
CA PRO A 322 59.02 19.89 -31.05
C PRO A 322 58.68 20.78 -32.26
N PRO A 323 59.18 22.03 -32.31
CA PRO A 323 58.84 22.99 -33.36
C PRO A 323 59.42 22.62 -34.73
N LEU A 324 60.50 21.84 -34.75
CA LEU A 324 61.17 21.37 -35.96
C LEU A 324 61.45 19.87 -35.80
N THR A 325 61.21 19.13 -36.88
CA THR A 325 61.48 17.70 -36.95
C THR A 325 62.50 17.47 -38.05
N VAL A 326 63.52 16.66 -37.74
CA VAL A 326 64.55 16.27 -38.71
C VAL A 326 64.17 14.89 -39.25
N ALA A 327 64.21 14.73 -40.58
CA ALA A 327 63.96 13.43 -41.21
C ALA A 327 64.98 12.39 -40.70
N ASN A 328 64.52 11.15 -40.49
CA ASN A 328 65.30 10.03 -39.93
C ASN A 328 65.83 10.26 -38.50
N GLN A 329 65.14 11.06 -37.69
CA GLN A 329 65.41 11.20 -36.25
C GLN A 329 64.18 10.90 -35.39
N SER A 330 64.46 10.50 -34.14
CA SER A 330 63.46 10.29 -33.09
C SER A 330 62.56 11.52 -32.88
N LEU A 331 61.24 11.34 -32.94
CA LEU A 331 60.28 12.38 -32.56
C LEU A 331 60.01 12.32 -31.06
N ALA A 332 60.53 13.28 -30.29
CA ALA A 332 60.25 13.39 -28.87
C ALA A 332 58.97 14.21 -28.64
N VAL A 333 57.84 13.52 -28.43
CA VAL A 333 56.55 14.15 -28.10
C VAL A 333 56.33 14.07 -26.59
N ARG A 334 55.86 15.16 -25.98
CA ARG A 334 55.53 15.20 -24.55
C ARG A 334 54.03 15.34 -24.37
N LEU A 335 53.43 14.43 -23.62
CA LEU A 335 52.07 14.60 -23.14
C LEU A 335 52.09 15.29 -21.78
N VAL A 336 51.43 16.43 -21.67
CA VAL A 336 51.34 17.24 -20.45
C VAL A 336 49.93 17.13 -19.91
N SER A 337 49.79 16.71 -18.65
CA SER A 337 48.51 16.75 -17.94
C SER A 337 48.45 17.98 -17.04
N TRP A 338 47.48 18.86 -17.30
CA TRP A 338 47.21 20.05 -16.51
C TRP A 338 46.16 19.75 -15.42
N GLY A 339 46.52 18.86 -14.48
CA GLY A 339 45.69 18.46 -13.34
C GLY A 339 45.14 17.03 -13.42
N GLY A 340 44.29 16.69 -12.44
CA GLY A 340 43.69 15.36 -12.25
C GLY A 340 44.38 14.52 -11.16
N GLU A 341 43.64 13.62 -10.54
CA GLU A 341 44.15 12.64 -9.56
C GLU A 341 44.02 11.22 -10.18
N GLY A 342 45.09 10.41 -10.14
CA GLY A 342 45.07 9.04 -10.63
C GLY A 342 44.89 8.90 -12.15
N VAL A 343 45.52 9.77 -12.94
CA VAL A 343 45.39 9.80 -14.39
C VAL A 343 46.21 8.68 -15.03
N ALA A 344 45.56 7.59 -15.43
CA ALA A 344 46.15 6.59 -16.31
C ALA A 344 45.93 7.04 -17.77
N VAL A 345 47.01 7.13 -18.54
CA VAL A 345 46.93 7.54 -19.95
C VAL A 345 47.37 6.40 -20.87
N ASP A 346 46.41 5.98 -21.69
CA ASP A 346 46.63 5.07 -22.81
C ASP A 346 46.69 5.91 -24.08
N TRP A 347 47.77 5.78 -24.85
CA TRP A 347 47.94 6.56 -26.07
C TRP A 347 48.38 5.69 -27.25
N ARG A 348 47.95 6.09 -28.45
CA ARG A 348 48.38 5.50 -29.72
C ARG A 348 48.69 6.60 -30.73
N ILE A 349 49.73 6.43 -31.52
CA ILE A 349 50.10 7.29 -32.64
C ILE A 349 49.84 6.50 -33.92
N THR A 350 49.08 7.07 -34.85
CA THR A 350 48.78 6.46 -36.14
C THR A 350 49.32 7.32 -37.28
N LYS A 351 49.93 6.69 -38.28
CA LYS A 351 50.37 7.31 -39.54
C LYS A 351 49.69 6.58 -40.70
N ASP A 352 48.98 7.33 -41.55
CA ASP A 352 48.30 6.79 -42.74
C ASP A 352 47.37 5.58 -42.44
N GLY A 353 46.72 5.60 -41.26
CA GLY A 353 45.82 4.53 -40.81
C GLY A 353 46.53 3.31 -40.19
N GLN A 354 47.86 3.26 -40.19
CA GLN A 354 48.64 2.24 -39.49
C GLN A 354 49.12 2.74 -38.13
N GLU A 355 49.09 1.87 -37.12
CA GLU A 355 49.62 2.16 -35.79
C GLU A 355 51.15 2.26 -35.84
N ALA A 356 51.67 3.44 -35.51
CA ALA A 356 53.10 3.74 -35.53
C ALA A 356 53.72 3.60 -34.13
N ALA A 357 52.97 3.84 -33.06
CA ALA A 357 53.41 3.64 -31.67
C ALA A 357 52.22 3.55 -30.71
N ARG A 358 52.42 2.92 -29.55
CA ARG A 358 51.45 2.88 -28.44
C ARG A 358 52.16 2.89 -27.09
N GLY A 359 51.48 3.36 -26.05
CA GLY A 359 52.00 3.32 -24.69
C GLY A 359 50.90 3.36 -23.63
N GLN A 360 51.23 2.86 -22.45
CA GLN A 360 50.40 2.82 -21.26
C GLN A 360 51.25 3.36 -20.12
N ASN A 361 50.82 4.43 -19.43
CA ASN A 361 51.61 4.96 -18.32
C ASN A 361 50.76 5.15 -17.06
N THR A 362 51.22 4.50 -15.99
CA THR A 362 50.91 4.80 -14.59
C THR A 362 52.16 5.49 -14.02
N ASP A 363 52.08 6.80 -13.89
CA ASP A 363 53.09 7.70 -13.30
C ASP A 363 54.43 7.92 -14.04
N THR A 364 54.58 9.18 -14.48
CA THR A 364 55.81 9.94 -14.80
C THR A 364 57.06 9.19 -15.27
N HIS A 365 57.24 9.05 -16.60
CA HIS A 365 58.58 9.09 -17.22
C HIS A 365 58.52 9.59 -18.68
N THR A 366 59.46 10.48 -19.05
CA THR A 366 59.74 10.91 -20.43
C THR A 366 60.32 9.76 -21.25
N HIS A 367 59.69 9.43 -22.38
CA HIS A 367 60.23 8.46 -23.33
C HIS A 367 60.61 9.12 -24.66
N THR A 368 61.82 8.82 -25.13
CA THR A 368 62.36 9.15 -26.45
C THR A 368 62.26 7.92 -27.36
N HIS A 369 61.62 8.04 -28.52
CA HIS A 369 61.53 6.97 -29.54
C HIS A 369 62.34 7.35 -30.79
N THR A 370 63.39 6.59 -31.09
CA THR A 370 64.12 6.58 -32.38
C THR A 370 63.34 5.82 -33.44
N THR A 371 63.12 6.50 -34.58
CA THR A 371 62.67 5.91 -35.85
C THR A 371 63.77 5.11 -36.51
#